data_AF-A0A965FG77-F1
#
_entry.id   AF-A0A965FG77-F1
#
_cell.length_a   1.000
_cell.length_b   1.000
_cell.length_c   1.000
_cell.angle_alpha   90.00
_cell.angle_beta   90.00
_cell.angle_gamma   90.00
#
_symmetry.space_group_name_H-M   'P 1'
#
loop_
_entity.id
_entity.type
_entity.pdbx_description
1 polymer ?
#
loop_
_entity_poly.entity_id
_entity_poly.type
_entity_poly.pdbx_seq_one_letter_code
_entity_poly.pdbx_strand_id
1 'polypeptide(L)'
;MRAMRRGALSWRMAFPPQRQDMGNLIPPLIQWDGARAAAQIPDSGWRLARLEAEHPDLEALRQAIAARGLEEAIKLRHSPNARLVAHLRHQDGREAVLASV
;
A
#
# COMPACT_ATOMS: atom_id res chain seq x y z
N MET A 1 -5.96 17.48 -2.59
CA MET A 1 -4.56 17.07 -2.81
C MET A 1 -3.63 18.07 -2.12
N ARG A 2 -2.44 17.64 -1.70
CA ARG A 2 -1.45 18.49 -1.00
C ARG A 2 -0.06 18.31 -1.60
N ALA A 3 0.66 19.41 -1.85
CA ALA A 3 2.06 19.36 -2.24
C ALA A 3 2.96 19.07 -1.02
N MET A 4 3.96 18.21 -1.21
CA MET A 4 4.86 17.70 -0.18
C MET A 4 6.31 17.76 -0.68
N ARG A 5 7.27 17.98 0.23
CA ARG A 5 8.71 18.00 -0.08
C ARG A 5 9.52 17.36 1.05
N ARG A 6 10.63 16.71 0.70
CA ARG A 6 11.64 16.18 1.65
C ARG A 6 12.99 16.10 0.96
N GLY A 7 13.94 16.95 1.37
CA GLY A 7 15.21 17.11 0.66
C GLY A 7 14.97 17.48 -0.81
N ALA A 8 15.60 16.75 -1.74
CA ALA A 8 15.40 16.93 -3.18
C ALA A 8 14.10 16.30 -3.73
N LEU A 9 13.35 15.53 -2.92
CA LEU A 9 12.13 14.87 -3.35
C LEU A 9 10.92 15.81 -3.24
N SER A 10 10.07 15.82 -4.28
CA SER A 10 8.81 16.55 -4.32
C SER A 10 7.69 15.65 -4.86
N TRP A 11 6.50 15.74 -4.27
CA TRP A 11 5.33 14.97 -4.71
C TRP A 11 4.02 15.63 -4.30
N ARG A 12 2.93 15.24 -4.95
CA ARG A 12 1.56 15.53 -4.53
C ARG A 12 0.97 14.31 -3.83
N MET A 13 0.26 14.54 -2.73
CA MET A 13 -0.41 13.52 -1.94
C MET A 13 -1.93 13.72 -2.01
N ALA A 14 -2.66 12.66 -2.37
CA ALA A 14 -4.11 12.59 -2.31
C ALA A 14 -4.50 11.70 -1.12
N PHE A 15 -5.17 12.29 -0.14
CA PHE A 15 -5.65 11.57 1.04
C PHE A 15 -7.07 11.05 0.81
N PRO A 16 -7.43 9.88 1.36
CA PRO A 16 -8.82 9.48 1.47
C PRO A 16 -9.65 10.55 2.22
N PRO A 17 -10.94 10.74 1.89
CA PRO A 17 -11.85 11.50 2.75
C PRO A 17 -11.87 10.88 4.16
N GLN A 18 -11.88 11.73 5.18
CA GLN A 18 -11.33 11.42 6.51
C GLN A 18 -12.19 10.49 7.42
N ARG A 19 -13.09 9.67 6.87
CA ARG A 19 -13.91 8.72 7.64
C ARG A 19 -14.14 7.48 6.76
N GLN A 20 -13.76 6.29 7.27
CA GLN A 20 -13.64 4.99 6.59
C GLN A 20 -12.23 4.68 6.01
N ASP A 21 -11.19 4.74 6.84
CA ASP A 21 -9.88 4.19 6.50
C ASP A 21 -9.87 2.64 6.44
N MET A 22 -10.96 2.02 6.88
CA MET A 22 -11.16 0.57 6.93
C MET A 22 -10.07 -0.14 7.73
N GLY A 23 -9.68 0.43 8.88
CA GLY A 23 -8.56 -0.06 9.67
C GLY A 23 -7.22 0.19 8.97
N ASN A 24 -7.03 1.40 8.45
CA ASN A 24 -5.87 1.85 7.68
C ASN A 24 -5.58 1.08 6.37
N LEU A 25 -6.56 0.36 5.82
CA LEU A 25 -6.38 -0.39 4.56
C LEU A 25 -6.54 0.47 3.30
N ILE A 26 -7.07 1.68 3.43
CA ILE A 26 -7.26 2.60 2.31
C ILE A 26 -6.05 3.54 2.18
N PRO A 27 -5.16 3.32 1.21
CA PRO A 27 -3.91 4.08 1.15
C PRO A 27 -4.14 5.50 0.61
N PRO A 28 -3.37 6.50 1.09
CA PRO A 28 -3.17 7.73 0.34
C PRO A 28 -2.38 7.42 -0.93
N LEU A 29 -2.67 8.17 -2.00
CA LEU A 29 -1.93 8.08 -3.26
C LEU A 29 -0.90 9.20 -3.34
N ILE A 30 0.24 8.91 -3.96
CA ILE A 30 1.28 9.90 -4.24
C ILE A 30 1.54 9.99 -5.74
N GLN A 31 1.82 11.19 -6.22
CA GLN A 31 2.35 11.45 -7.56
C GLN A 31 3.68 12.20 -7.41
N TRP A 32 4.77 11.57 -7.84
CA TRP A 32 6.09 12.18 -7.83
C TRP A 32 6.18 13.28 -8.88
N ASP A 33 6.76 14.42 -8.48
CA ASP A 33 7.08 15.54 -9.36
C ASP A 33 8.60 15.54 -9.56
N GLY A 34 9.10 14.60 -10.38
CA GLY A 34 10.53 14.39 -10.66
C GLY A 34 11.05 13.03 -10.19
N ALA A 35 12.23 13.02 -9.56
CA ALA A 35 12.89 11.79 -9.09
C ALA A 35 12.05 11.06 -8.03
N ARG A 36 11.94 9.74 -8.16
CA ARG A 36 11.22 8.88 -7.21
C ARG A 36 12.15 8.47 -6.07
N ALA A 37 11.60 8.32 -4.86
CA ALA A 37 12.39 7.88 -3.69
C ALA A 37 13.13 6.56 -3.93
N ALA A 38 12.55 5.63 -4.69
CA ALA A 38 13.16 4.34 -5.01
C ALA A 38 14.55 4.44 -5.64
N ALA A 39 14.87 5.51 -6.38
CA ALA A 39 16.19 5.72 -6.98
C ALA A 39 17.29 6.03 -5.94
N GLN A 40 16.92 6.37 -4.71
CA GLN A 40 17.83 6.76 -3.63
C GLN A 40 17.87 5.70 -2.51
N ILE A 41 17.09 4.63 -2.61
CA ILE A 41 17.00 3.58 -1.60
C ILE A 41 17.93 2.44 -2.03
N PRO A 42 18.92 2.05 -1.19
CA PRO A 42 19.75 0.87 -1.47
C PRO A 42 18.89 -0.38 -1.61
N ASP A 43 19.27 -1.25 -2.54
CA ASP A 43 18.58 -2.53 -2.73
C ASP A 43 18.76 -3.41 -1.49
N SER A 44 17.66 -3.88 -0.92
CA SER A 44 17.65 -4.76 0.26
C SER A 44 17.71 -6.25 -0.09
N GLY A 45 17.68 -6.61 -1.38
CA GLY A 45 17.52 -7.99 -1.86
C GLY A 45 16.09 -8.55 -1.70
N TRP A 46 15.20 -7.84 -0.98
CA TRP A 46 13.80 -8.22 -0.83
C TRP A 46 12.93 -7.59 -1.92
N ARG A 47 11.91 -8.33 -2.35
CA ARG A 47 10.87 -7.88 -3.28
C ARG A 47 9.50 -8.17 -2.69
N LEU A 48 8.58 -7.21 -2.82
CA LEU A 48 7.17 -7.43 -2.55
C LEU A 48 6.60 -8.35 -3.64
N ALA A 49 6.25 -9.58 -3.26
CA ALA A 49 5.66 -10.57 -4.15
C ALA A 49 4.13 -10.44 -4.22
N ARG A 50 3.50 -10.06 -3.10
CA ARG A 50 2.05 -9.85 -3.01
C ARG A 50 1.72 -8.92 -1.86
N LEU A 51 0.70 -8.09 -2.06
CA LEU A 51 0.04 -7.32 -1.01
C LEU A 51 -1.40 -7.81 -0.88
N GLU A 52 -1.82 -8.12 0.35
CA GLU A 52 -3.19 -8.52 0.67
C GLU A 52 -3.81 -7.55 1.69
N ALA A 53 -5.10 -7.29 1.54
CA ALA A 53 -5.91 -6.55 2.50
C ALA A 53 -7.06 -7.44 2.98
N GLU A 54 -7.10 -7.67 4.29
CA GLU A 54 -8.10 -8.48 4.98
C GLU A 54 -9.10 -7.57 5.69
N HIS A 55 -10.41 -7.82 5.58
CA HIS A 55 -11.43 -7.00 6.25
C HIS A 55 -12.76 -7.77 6.45
N PRO A 56 -13.57 -7.47 7.50
CA PRO A 56 -14.86 -8.13 7.71
C PRO A 56 -15.89 -7.72 6.65
N ASP A 57 -15.88 -6.46 6.24
CA ASP A 57 -16.70 -5.98 5.12
C ASP A 57 -15.86 -5.97 3.83
N LEU A 58 -15.85 -7.11 3.12
CA LEU A 58 -15.08 -7.29 1.90
C LEU A 58 -15.65 -6.49 0.72
N GLU A 59 -16.96 -6.28 0.68
CA GLU A 59 -17.63 -5.55 -0.41
C GLU A 59 -17.28 -4.06 -0.34
N ALA A 60 -17.40 -3.45 0.84
CA ALA A 60 -16.98 -2.06 1.05
C ALA A 60 -15.49 -1.88 0.73
N LEU A 61 -14.65 -2.86 1.09
CA LEU A 61 -13.21 -2.79 0.82
C LEU A 61 -12.94 -2.82 -0.69
N ARG A 62 -13.63 -3.70 -1.42
CA ARG A 62 -13.50 -3.79 -2.88
C ARG A 62 -13.86 -2.48 -3.55
N GLN A 63 -14.98 -1.86 -3.16
CA GLN A 63 -15.40 -0.57 -3.70
C GLN A 63 -14.39 0.54 -3.41
N ALA A 64 -13.86 0.59 -2.19
CA ALA A 64 -12.88 1.60 -1.79
C ALA A 64 -11.52 1.45 -2.50
N ILE A 65 -11.07 0.22 -2.72
CA ILE A 65 -9.86 -0.09 -3.51
C ILE A 65 -10.09 0.20 -5.00
N ALA A 66 -11.26 -0.15 -5.53
CA ALA A 66 -11.60 0.10 -6.94
C ALA A 66 -11.71 1.59 -7.29
N ALA A 67 -12.26 2.40 -6.38
CA ALA A 67 -12.29 3.84 -6.52
C ALA A 67 -10.88 4.48 -6.64
N ARG A 68 -9.81 3.72 -6.41
CA ARG A 68 -8.41 4.13 -6.52
C ARG A 68 -7.64 3.44 -7.65
N GLY A 69 -8.27 2.55 -8.42
CA GLY A 69 -7.59 1.80 -9.48
C GLY A 69 -6.56 0.79 -8.96
N LEU A 70 -6.81 0.19 -7.78
CA LEU A 70 -5.88 -0.71 -7.09
C LEU A 70 -6.35 -2.18 -7.08
N GLU A 71 -7.38 -2.52 -7.84
CA GLU A 71 -8.03 -3.84 -7.86
C GLU A 71 -7.05 -4.97 -8.19
N GLU A 72 -6.13 -4.71 -9.12
CA GLU A 72 -5.11 -5.68 -9.53
C GLU A 72 -3.85 -5.63 -8.65
N ALA A 73 -3.67 -4.54 -7.90
CA ALA A 73 -2.48 -4.31 -7.08
C ALA A 73 -2.58 -4.95 -5.68
N ILE A 74 -3.80 -5.11 -5.15
CA ILE A 74 -4.04 -5.60 -3.79
C ILE A 74 -5.04 -6.76 -3.83
N LYS A 75 -4.64 -7.91 -3.29
CA LYS A 75 -5.56 -9.05 -3.14
C LYS A 75 -6.44 -8.85 -1.92
N LEU A 76 -7.75 -9.00 -2.10
CA LEU A 76 -8.71 -8.75 -1.03
C LEU A 76 -9.19 -10.07 -0.42
N ARG A 77 -9.29 -10.13 0.90
CA ARG A 77 -9.72 -11.33 1.63
C ARG A 77 -10.70 -10.96 2.75
N HIS A 78 -11.71 -11.81 2.93
CA HIS A 78 -12.60 -11.67 4.08
C HIS A 78 -11.89 -12.19 5.35
N SER A 79 -11.98 -11.43 6.44
CA SER A 79 -11.41 -11.77 7.75
C SER A 79 -12.16 -11.01 8.84
N PRO A 80 -12.35 -11.55 10.06
CA PRO A 80 -12.98 -10.80 11.14
C PRO A 80 -12.18 -9.56 11.57
N ASN A 81 -10.90 -9.46 11.21
CA ASN A 81 -10.02 -8.35 11.57
C ASN A 81 -9.46 -7.66 10.33
N ALA A 82 -9.33 -6.33 10.40
CA ALA A 82 -8.68 -5.54 9.37
C ALA A 82 -7.15 -5.72 9.44
N ARG A 83 -6.51 -6.19 8.35
CA ARG A 83 -5.04 -6.37 8.29
C ARG A 83 -4.48 -6.15 6.90
N LEU A 84 -3.31 -5.51 6.84
CA LEU A 84 -2.49 -5.43 5.63
C LEU A 84 -1.39 -6.49 5.73
N VAL A 85 -1.31 -7.37 4.75
CA VAL A 85 -0.35 -8.48 4.72
C VAL A 85 0.57 -8.32 3.51
N ALA A 86 1.88 -8.31 3.75
CA ALA A 86 2.91 -8.23 2.72
C ALA A 86 3.68 -9.55 2.65
N HIS A 87 3.66 -10.17 1.47
CA HIS A 87 4.49 -11.34 1.16
C HIS A 87 5.75 -10.86 0.47
N LEU A 88 6.89 -11.19 1.06
CA LEU A 88 8.20 -10.78 0.60
C LEU A 88 9.01 -12.01 0.20
N ARG A 89 9.78 -11.86 -0.88
CA ARG A 89 10.78 -12.84 -1.30
C ARG A 89 12.15 -12.18 -1.39
N HIS A 90 13.14 -12.80 -0.79
CA HIS A 90 14.53 -12.38 -0.88
C HIS A 90 15.21 -13.09 -2.07
N GLN A 91 16.25 -12.46 -2.64
CA GLN A 91 16.98 -12.98 -3.78
C GLN A 91 17.72 -14.31 -3.52
N ASP A 92 17.99 -14.65 -2.25
CA ASP A 92 18.59 -15.94 -1.85
C ASP A 92 17.54 -17.06 -1.65
N GLY A 93 16.27 -16.79 -1.95
CA GLY A 93 15.19 -17.76 -1.85
C GLY A 93 14.41 -17.73 -0.52
N ARG A 94 14.82 -16.93 0.48
CA ARG A 94 14.03 -16.75 1.70
C ARG A 94 12.68 -16.08 1.41
N GLU A 95 11.67 -16.47 2.18
CA GLU A 95 10.35 -15.84 2.16
C GLU A 95 10.03 -15.27 3.54
N ALA A 96 9.27 -14.18 3.55
CA ALA A 96 8.77 -13.56 4.78
C ALA A 96 7.35 -13.06 4.57
N VAL A 97 6.54 -13.12 5.64
CA VAL A 97 5.20 -12.55 5.67
C VAL A 97 5.15 -11.54 6.82
N LEU A 98 4.78 -10.30 6.50
CA LEU A 98 4.55 -9.25 7.48
C LEU A 98 3.06 -8.94 7.51
N ALA A 99 2.49 -8.79 8.70
CA ALA A 99 1.11 -8.37 8.89
C ALA A 99 1.07 -7.13 9.79
N SER A 100 0.21 -6.17 9.47
CA SER A 100 -0.07 -5.07 10.39
C SER A 100 -0.70 -5.59 11.68
N VAL A 101 -0.29 -5.01 12.81
CA VAL A 101 -0.86 -5.28 14.14
C VAL A 101 -2.22 -4.62 14.33
#